data_AF-A0A7K3B0K8-F1
#
_entry.id   AF-A0A7K3B0K8-F1
#
_cell.length_a   1.000
_cell.length_b   1.000
_cell.length_c   1.000
_cell.angle_alpha   90.00
_cell.angle_beta   90.00
_cell.angle_gamma   90.00
#
_symmetry.space_group_name_H-M   'P 1'
#
loop_
_entity.id
_entity.type
_entity.pdbx_description
1 polymer ?
#
loop_
_entity_poly.entity_id
_entity_poly.type
_entity_poly.pdbx_seq_one_letter_code
_entity_poly.pdbx_strand_id
1 'polypeptide(L)'
;MTRTPRPTAIAAALALSLGGLSMTGCTSDDDQLAYQTDYANHQPLRVTGYPSVGSLRAVQQILWHLADRNADALAALHTEDDDAGSKARAWTKTYAKDAQGQVTADFEGEGSVRQEVVLHFAESRRTQEITVRIDNETWGAILDTPNPAPESP
;
A
#
# COMPACT_ATOMS: atom_id res chain seq x y z
N MET A 1 69.57 -24.96 17.59
CA MET A 1 69.75 -23.63 18.24
C MET A 1 68.59 -22.74 17.83
N THR A 2 67.92 -22.19 18.83
CA THR A 2 66.77 -21.30 18.81
C THR A 2 67.16 -19.87 18.43
N ARG A 3 66.39 -19.20 17.56
CA ARG A 3 65.91 -17.82 17.77
C ARG A 3 64.88 -17.39 16.72
N THR A 4 63.67 -17.14 17.19
CA THR A 4 62.63 -16.32 16.56
C THR A 4 63.03 -14.83 16.57
N PRO A 5 62.57 -14.06 15.58
CA PRO A 5 62.10 -12.70 15.86
C PRO A 5 60.62 -12.49 15.48
N ARG A 6 59.95 -11.71 16.33
CA ARG A 6 58.52 -11.35 16.35
C ARG A 6 58.23 -10.10 15.47
N PRO A 7 56.95 -9.77 15.22
CA PRO A 7 56.46 -9.17 13.98
C PRO A 7 56.55 -7.64 13.97
N THR A 8 56.68 -7.06 12.78
CA THR A 8 56.48 -5.63 12.55
C THR A 8 55.13 -5.43 11.86
N ALA A 9 54.23 -4.76 12.56
CA ALA A 9 52.93 -4.35 12.06
C ALA A 9 53.08 -3.33 10.92
N ILE A 10 52.34 -3.51 9.84
CA ILE A 10 52.07 -2.46 8.86
C ILE A 10 50.55 -2.32 8.78
N ALA A 11 50.05 -1.26 9.42
CA ALA A 11 48.68 -0.82 9.30
C ALA A 11 48.50 -0.19 7.91
N ALA A 12 47.80 -0.87 7.02
CA ALA A 12 47.33 -0.30 5.77
C ALA A 12 45.92 0.25 5.98
N ALA A 13 45.83 1.56 6.22
CA ALA A 13 44.59 2.32 6.15
C ALA A 13 44.19 2.46 4.67
N LEU A 14 43.15 1.73 4.25
CA LEU A 14 42.53 1.91 2.94
C LEU A 14 41.27 2.75 3.11
N ALA A 15 41.31 3.91 2.46
CA ALA A 15 40.35 5.00 2.54
C ALA A 15 38.95 4.57 2.09
N LEU A 16 37.96 4.90 2.92
CA LEU A 16 36.54 4.87 2.59
C LEU A 16 36.26 5.96 1.54
N SER A 17 36.20 5.59 0.26
CA SER A 17 35.64 6.45 -0.77
C SER A 17 34.12 6.36 -0.73
N LEU A 18 33.50 7.20 0.11
CA LEU A 18 32.08 7.53 0.04
C LEU A 18 31.84 8.39 -1.21
N GLY A 19 31.70 7.71 -2.35
CA GLY A 19 31.23 8.32 -3.59
C GLY A 19 29.72 8.55 -3.49
N GLY A 20 29.33 9.72 -2.97
CA GLY A 20 27.95 10.20 -3.01
C GLY A 20 27.57 10.56 -4.44
N LEU A 21 26.92 9.62 -5.13
CA LEU A 21 26.15 9.91 -6.33
C LEU A 21 24.74 10.32 -5.89
N SER A 22 24.57 11.60 -5.60
CA SER A 22 23.24 12.20 -5.41
C SER A 22 22.62 12.45 -6.78
N MET A 23 21.77 11.54 -7.24
CA MET A 23 20.94 11.71 -8.43
C MET A 23 19.46 11.58 -8.03
N THR A 24 18.79 12.72 -7.93
CA THR A 24 17.35 12.96 -8.25
C THR A 24 16.32 11.91 -7.82
N GLY A 25 15.64 12.18 -6.69
CA GLY A 25 14.19 12.00 -6.48
C GLY A 25 13.49 10.80 -7.15
N CYS A 26 14.02 9.59 -6.97
CA CYS A 26 13.18 8.40 -6.98
C CYS A 26 12.53 8.32 -5.60
N THR A 27 11.27 7.87 -5.52
CA THR A 27 10.63 7.51 -4.24
C THR A 27 11.64 6.81 -3.35
N SER A 28 11.77 7.21 -2.09
CA SER A 28 12.73 6.65 -1.14
C SER A 28 12.82 5.13 -1.35
N ASP A 29 14.03 4.59 -1.51
CA ASP A 29 14.21 3.14 -1.72
C ASP A 29 13.46 2.34 -0.63
N ASP A 30 13.33 2.92 0.57
CA ASP A 30 12.55 2.42 1.70
C ASP A 30 11.04 2.29 1.42
N ASP A 31 10.40 3.29 0.79
CA ASP A 31 8.96 3.26 0.47
C ASP A 31 8.66 2.22 -0.61
N GLN A 32 9.55 2.12 -1.60
CA GLN A 32 9.43 1.12 -2.65
C GLN A 32 9.60 -0.29 -2.08
N LEU A 33 10.56 -0.49 -1.18
CA LEU A 33 10.80 -1.76 -0.51
C LEU A 33 9.64 -2.15 0.42
N ALA A 34 9.09 -1.20 1.17
CA ALA A 34 7.91 -1.41 2.01
C ALA A 34 6.71 -1.86 1.17
N TYR A 35 6.43 -1.15 0.06
CA TYR A 35 5.37 -1.52 -0.85
C TYR A 35 5.57 -2.92 -1.46
N GLN A 36 6.79 -3.28 -1.87
CA GLN A 36 7.08 -4.62 -2.42
C GLN A 36 6.87 -5.71 -1.37
N THR A 37 7.25 -5.43 -0.12
CA THR A 37 7.06 -6.34 1.00
C THR A 37 5.58 -6.56 1.29
N ASP A 38 4.79 -5.49 1.36
CA ASP A 38 3.34 -5.57 1.54
C ASP A 38 2.68 -6.32 0.38
N TYR A 39 3.06 -6.01 -0.86
CA TYR A 39 2.54 -6.71 -2.04
C TYR A 39 2.78 -8.23 -1.97
N ALA A 40 3.97 -8.66 -1.52
CA ALA A 40 4.30 -10.08 -1.38
C ALA A 40 3.56 -10.78 -0.22
N ASN A 41 3.18 -10.03 0.82
CA ASN A 41 2.52 -10.57 2.00
C ASN A 41 0.99 -10.65 1.88
N HIS A 42 0.41 -10.11 0.82
CA HIS A 42 -1.05 -10.03 0.64
C HIS A 42 -1.54 -10.85 -0.55
N GLN A 43 -2.84 -11.18 -0.53
CA GLN A 43 -3.49 -11.78 -1.70
C GLN A 43 -3.42 -10.82 -2.91
N PRO A 44 -3.05 -11.31 -4.11
CA PRO A 44 -3.03 -10.47 -5.29
C PRO A 44 -4.43 -9.93 -5.62
N LEU A 45 -4.51 -8.62 -5.84
CA LEU A 45 -5.72 -7.95 -6.33
C LEU A 45 -5.95 -8.31 -7.81
N ARG A 46 -7.15 -8.80 -8.14
CA ARG A 46 -7.59 -8.88 -9.54
C ARG A 46 -8.07 -7.51 -9.98
N VAL A 47 -7.69 -7.10 -11.19
CA VAL A 47 -7.93 -5.74 -11.68
C VAL A 47 -8.64 -5.81 -13.02
N THR A 48 -9.72 -5.04 -13.16
CA THR A 48 -10.39 -4.76 -14.43
C THR A 48 -10.49 -3.24 -14.65
N GLY A 49 -10.72 -2.81 -15.89
CA GLY A 49 -10.79 -1.38 -16.23
C GLY A 49 -9.42 -0.72 -16.46
N TYR A 50 -9.33 0.58 -16.18
CA TYR A 50 -8.18 1.42 -16.53
C TYR A 50 -7.64 2.21 -15.33
N PRO A 51 -6.97 1.56 -14.37
CA PRO A 51 -6.38 2.27 -13.24
C PRO A 51 -5.20 3.14 -13.67
N SER A 52 -5.02 4.27 -12.97
CA SER A 52 -3.72 4.93 -12.91
C SER A 52 -2.82 4.21 -11.91
N VAL A 53 -1.50 4.48 -11.96
CA VAL A 53 -0.55 3.90 -10.99
C VAL A 53 -0.94 4.28 -9.55
N GLY A 54 -1.39 5.51 -9.35
CA GLY A 54 -1.79 6.01 -8.05
C GLY A 54 -3.12 5.45 -7.55
N SER A 55 -4.14 5.37 -8.41
CA SER A 55 -5.42 4.78 -8.02
C SER A 55 -5.30 3.29 -7.68
N LEU A 56 -4.53 2.53 -8.47
CA LEU A 56 -4.25 1.12 -8.18
C LEU A 56 -3.55 0.94 -6.83
N ARG A 57 -2.50 1.74 -6.58
CA ARG A 57 -1.75 1.69 -5.33
C ARG A 57 -2.64 1.98 -4.12
N ALA A 58 -3.49 3.00 -4.20
CA ALA A 58 -4.41 3.35 -3.12
C ALA A 58 -5.38 2.20 -2.82
N VAL A 59 -6.00 1.60 -3.84
CA VAL A 59 -6.90 0.45 -3.65
C VAL A 59 -6.18 -0.75 -3.01
N GLN A 60 -4.94 -1.03 -3.44
CA GLN A 60 -4.15 -2.11 -2.84
C GLN A 60 -3.87 -1.85 -1.37
N GLN A 61 -3.39 -0.65 -1.01
CA GLN A 61 -3.13 -0.30 0.39
C GLN A 61 -4.37 -0.36 1.27
N ILE A 62 -5.53 0.07 0.75
CA ILE A 62 -6.82 -0.05 1.45
C ILE A 62 -7.11 -1.52 1.77
N LEU A 63 -7.00 -2.41 0.77
CA LEU A 63 -7.27 -3.83 0.95
C LEU A 63 -6.25 -4.50 1.89
N TRP A 64 -4.99 -4.10 1.83
CA TRP A 64 -3.95 -4.58 2.74
C TRP A 64 -4.22 -4.18 4.18
N HIS A 65 -4.49 -2.89 4.43
CA HIS A 65 -4.83 -2.41 5.77
C HIS A 65 -6.13 -3.03 6.30
N LEU A 66 -7.11 -3.34 5.44
CA LEU A 66 -8.29 -4.13 5.81
C LEU A 66 -7.91 -5.55 6.21
N ALA A 67 -7.12 -6.25 5.41
CA ALA A 67 -6.71 -7.63 5.66
C ALA A 67 -5.90 -7.77 6.97
N ASP A 68 -5.04 -6.77 7.25
CA ASP A 68 -4.23 -6.65 8.46
C ASP A 68 -5.01 -6.11 9.67
N ARG A 69 -6.25 -5.66 9.48
CA ARG A 69 -7.08 -4.99 10.49
C ARG A 69 -6.43 -3.72 11.04
N ASN A 70 -5.61 -3.06 10.24
CA ASN A 70 -4.89 -1.85 10.59
C ASN A 70 -5.77 -0.61 10.31
N ALA A 71 -6.71 -0.35 11.23
CA ALA A 71 -7.65 0.76 11.10
C ALA A 71 -6.96 2.14 11.10
N ASP A 72 -5.81 2.28 11.78
CA ASP A 72 -5.09 3.56 11.83
C ASP A 72 -4.42 3.87 10.47
N ALA A 73 -3.79 2.88 9.84
CA ALA A 73 -3.24 3.05 8.49
C ALA A 73 -4.34 3.23 7.44
N LEU A 74 -5.48 2.55 7.59
CA LEU A 74 -6.64 2.78 6.73
C LEU A 74 -7.20 4.21 6.91
N ALA A 75 -7.28 4.72 8.13
CA ALA A 75 -7.72 6.09 8.39
C ALA A 75 -6.78 7.14 7.77
N ALA A 76 -5.47 6.86 7.71
CA ALA A 76 -4.50 7.74 7.08
C ALA A 76 -4.68 7.89 5.55
N LEU A 77 -5.39 6.96 4.91
CA LEU A 77 -5.76 7.06 3.50
C LEU A 77 -7.02 7.90 3.27
N HIS A 78 -7.73 8.30 4.32
CA HIS A 78 -8.95 9.09 4.17
C HIS A 78 -8.63 10.51 3.71
N THR A 79 -9.38 11.00 2.71
CA THR A 79 -9.13 12.29 2.07
C THR A 79 -10.16 13.37 2.42
N GLU A 80 -11.18 13.08 3.23
CA GLU A 80 -12.13 14.09 3.71
C GLU A 80 -11.78 14.53 5.14
N ASP A 81 -12.10 15.79 5.44
CA ASP A 81 -11.89 16.39 6.77
C ASP A 81 -13.05 16.01 7.70
N ASP A 82 -13.19 14.71 7.97
CA ASP A 82 -14.16 14.15 8.92
C ASP A 82 -13.56 13.01 9.78
N ASP A 83 -14.41 12.27 10.51
CA ASP A 83 -13.97 11.24 11.45
C ASP A 83 -13.43 9.96 10.76
N ALA A 84 -12.25 10.09 10.15
CA ALA A 84 -11.51 9.02 9.49
C ALA A 84 -11.35 7.78 10.37
N GLY A 85 -11.11 7.97 11.67
CA GLY A 85 -10.89 6.89 12.62
C GLY A 85 -12.13 6.01 12.82
N SER A 86 -13.30 6.63 13.03
CA SER A 86 -14.56 5.89 13.14
C SER A 86 -14.91 5.17 11.84
N LYS A 87 -14.70 5.82 10.69
CA LYS A 87 -14.98 5.21 9.38
C LYS A 87 -14.06 4.04 9.07
N ALA A 88 -12.76 4.17 9.29
CA ALA A 88 -11.79 3.09 9.10
C ALA A 88 -12.09 1.88 10.01
N ARG A 89 -12.54 2.12 11.25
CA ARG A 89 -13.01 1.04 12.15
C ARG A 89 -14.27 0.35 11.63
N ALA A 90 -15.22 1.10 11.09
CA ALA A 90 -16.43 0.54 10.49
C ALA A 90 -16.09 -0.32 9.26
N TRP A 91 -15.20 0.16 8.39
CA TRP A 91 -14.68 -0.57 7.24
C TRP A 91 -13.96 -1.85 7.65
N THR A 92 -13.03 -1.76 8.62
CA THR A 92 -12.30 -2.92 9.16
C THR A 92 -13.26 -3.96 9.73
N LYS A 93 -14.26 -3.54 10.51
CA LYS A 93 -15.27 -4.44 11.05
C LYS A 93 -16.07 -5.17 9.95
N THR A 94 -16.35 -4.46 8.85
CA THR A 94 -17.22 -4.96 7.77
C THR A 94 -16.48 -5.87 6.80
N TYR A 95 -15.24 -5.54 6.44
CA TYR A 95 -14.53 -6.12 5.31
C TYR A 95 -13.21 -6.80 5.64
N ALA A 96 -12.68 -6.72 6.87
CA ALA A 96 -11.37 -7.31 7.17
C ALA A 96 -11.27 -8.79 6.85
N LYS A 97 -12.33 -9.58 7.13
CA LYS A 97 -12.34 -11.00 6.78
C LYS A 97 -12.34 -11.20 5.25
N ASP A 98 -13.15 -10.43 4.54
CA ASP A 98 -13.29 -10.58 3.09
C ASP A 98 -12.02 -10.15 2.34
N ALA A 99 -11.34 -9.11 2.83
CA ALA A 99 -10.08 -8.60 2.28
C ALA A 99 -8.90 -9.57 2.45
N GLN A 100 -8.98 -10.53 3.38
CA GLN A 100 -8.01 -11.63 3.50
C GLN A 100 -8.17 -12.66 2.39
N GLY A 101 -9.32 -12.67 1.71
CA GLY A 101 -9.61 -13.53 0.57
C GLY A 101 -9.30 -12.87 -0.78
N GLN A 102 -9.84 -13.46 -1.84
CA GLN A 102 -9.71 -12.90 -3.18
C GLN A 102 -10.67 -11.73 -3.39
N VAL A 103 -10.11 -10.61 -3.87
CA VAL A 103 -10.87 -9.41 -4.23
C VAL A 103 -10.60 -9.06 -5.69
N THR A 104 -11.64 -8.63 -6.40
CA THR A 104 -11.51 -7.98 -7.71
C THR A 104 -11.87 -6.51 -7.58
N ALA A 105 -11.08 -5.62 -8.14
CA ALA A 105 -11.38 -4.20 -8.23
C ALA A 105 -11.64 -3.83 -9.68
N ASP A 106 -12.85 -3.32 -9.95
CA ASP A 106 -13.20 -2.76 -11.25
C ASP A 106 -13.03 -1.25 -11.24
N PHE A 107 -12.10 -0.75 -12.04
CA PHE A 107 -11.76 0.67 -12.10
C PHE A 107 -12.58 1.35 -13.19
N GLU A 108 -13.58 2.12 -12.79
CA GLU A 108 -14.48 2.80 -13.70
C GLU A 108 -13.91 4.13 -14.21
N GLY A 109 -14.19 4.43 -15.49
CA GLY A 109 -13.78 5.69 -16.11
C GLY A 109 -12.27 5.94 -16.14
N GLU A 110 -11.89 7.22 -16.27
CA GLU A 110 -10.50 7.67 -16.32
C GLU A 110 -10.01 8.11 -14.93
N GLY A 111 -8.90 7.52 -14.45
CA GLY A 111 -8.34 7.75 -13.12
C GLY A 111 -7.29 8.86 -13.03
N SER A 112 -7.51 10.03 -13.64
CA SER A 112 -6.51 11.11 -13.68
C SER A 112 -6.35 11.86 -12.35
N VAL A 113 -7.45 12.14 -11.64
CA VAL A 113 -7.44 12.82 -10.32
C VAL A 113 -8.38 12.20 -9.30
N ARG A 114 -9.39 11.48 -9.79
CA ARG A 114 -10.44 10.79 -9.05
C ARG A 114 -10.85 9.58 -9.86
N GLN A 115 -11.13 8.47 -9.20
CA GLN A 115 -11.64 7.27 -9.85
C GLN A 115 -12.62 6.55 -8.94
N GLU A 116 -13.71 6.06 -9.52
CA GLU A 116 -14.66 5.18 -8.87
C GLU A 116 -14.23 3.74 -9.07
N VAL A 117 -14.30 2.94 -8.02
CA VAL A 117 -13.83 1.56 -8.02
C VAL A 117 -14.89 0.69 -7.35
N VAL A 118 -15.30 -0.37 -8.03
CA VAL A 118 -16.18 -1.38 -7.46
C VAL A 118 -15.34 -2.54 -6.94
N LEU A 119 -15.36 -2.77 -5.63
CA LEU A 119 -14.71 -3.91 -5.00
C LEU A 119 -15.66 -5.09 -4.96
N HIS A 120 -15.22 -6.24 -5.47
CA HIS A 120 -15.93 -7.51 -5.48
C HIS A 120 -15.24 -8.50 -4.54
N PHE A 121 -15.90 -8.85 -3.44
CA PHE A 121 -15.38 -9.77 -2.44
C PHE A 121 -15.86 -11.20 -2.72
N ALA A 122 -14.94 -12.07 -3.15
CA ALA A 122 -15.31 -13.38 -3.69
C ALA A 122 -15.98 -14.32 -2.67
N GLU A 123 -15.52 -14.32 -1.41
CA GLU A 123 -16.07 -15.21 -0.36
C GLU A 123 -17.48 -14.81 0.05
N SER A 124 -17.72 -13.51 0.27
CA SER A 124 -19.01 -13.00 0.74
C SER A 124 -19.99 -12.70 -0.38
N ARG A 125 -19.53 -12.64 -1.64
CA ARG A 125 -20.33 -12.28 -2.82
C ARG A 125 -20.98 -10.89 -2.64
N ARG A 126 -20.23 -9.98 -2.02
CA ARG A 126 -20.63 -8.60 -1.76
C ARG A 126 -19.81 -7.65 -2.61
N THR A 127 -20.41 -6.53 -2.96
CA THR A 127 -19.75 -5.40 -3.59
C THR A 127 -19.69 -4.19 -2.67
N GLN A 128 -18.68 -3.35 -2.90
CA GLN A 128 -18.55 -2.05 -2.28
C GLN A 128 -17.94 -1.07 -3.28
N GLU A 129 -18.65 0.02 -3.54
CA GLU A 129 -18.12 1.16 -4.29
C GLU A 129 -17.20 1.99 -3.40
N ILE A 130 -16.08 2.44 -3.95
CA ILE A 130 -15.16 3.36 -3.28
C ILE A 130 -14.67 4.38 -4.28
N THR A 131 -14.57 5.64 -3.84
CA THR A 131 -13.85 6.66 -4.61
C THR A 131 -12.42 6.76 -4.10
N VAL A 132 -11.46 6.62 -5.01
CA VAL A 132 -10.06 7.02 -4.78
C VAL A 132 -9.78 8.36 -5.45
N ARG A 133 -8.99 9.23 -4.82
CA ARG A 133 -8.64 10.55 -5.37
C ARG A 133 -7.28 11.03 -4.88
N ILE A 134 -6.74 12.02 -5.60
CA ILE A 134 -5.56 12.77 -5.16
C ILE A 134 -6.01 13.81 -4.12
N ASP A 135 -5.36 13.79 -2.96
CA ASP A 135 -5.36 14.87 -1.98
C ASP A 135 -3.92 15.22 -1.62
N ASN A 136 -3.57 16.50 -1.66
CA ASN A 136 -2.20 16.98 -1.40
C ASN A 136 -1.12 16.15 -2.13
N GLU A 137 -1.31 15.96 -3.45
CA GLU A 137 -0.42 15.18 -4.34
C GLU A 137 -0.32 13.68 -4.03
N THR A 138 -1.06 13.18 -3.04
CA THR A 138 -1.06 11.78 -2.62
C THR A 138 -2.41 11.13 -2.93
N TRP A 139 -2.39 9.91 -3.45
CA TRP A 139 -3.62 9.15 -3.66
C TRP A 139 -4.13 8.57 -2.34
N GLY A 140 -5.42 8.74 -2.08
CA GLY A 140 -6.14 8.13 -0.97
C GLY A 140 -7.56 7.77 -1.38
N ALA A 141 -8.45 7.62 -0.41
CA ALA A 141 -9.86 7.31 -0.62
C ALA A 141 -10.81 8.19 0.17
N ILE A 142 -12.03 8.28 -0.36
CA ILE A 142 -13.20 8.69 0.40
C ILE A 142 -13.73 7.41 1.06
N LEU A 143 -13.54 7.31 2.37
CA LEU A 143 -14.12 6.24 3.17
C LEU A 143 -15.48 6.77 3.59
N ASP A 144 -16.55 6.30 2.97
CA ASP A 144 -17.90 6.56 3.46
C ASP A 144 -18.34 5.49 4.45
N THR A 145 -19.56 5.57 4.97
CA THR A 145 -20.11 4.46 5.75
C THR A 145 -20.16 3.21 4.85
N PRO A 146 -19.59 2.06 5.28
CA PRO A 146 -19.68 0.82 4.53
C PRO A 146 -21.13 0.48 4.18
N ASN A 147 -21.40 0.25 2.90
CA ASN A 147 -22.72 -0.10 2.40
C ASN A 147 -22.62 -1.34 1.49
N PRO A 148 -22.40 -2.54 2.06
CA PRO A 148 -22.26 -3.75 1.26
C PRO A 148 -23.54 -4.06 0.50
N ALA A 149 -23.44 -4.20 -0.82
CA ALA A 149 -24.51 -4.71 -1.66
C ALA A 149 -24.24 -6.18 -2.04
N PRO A 150 -25.27 -7.01 -2.21
CA PRO A 150 -25.08 -8.33 -2.83
C PRO A 150 -24.64 -8.17 -4.29
N GLU A 151 -23.76 -9.05 -4.77
CA GLU A 151 -23.45 -9.14 -6.20
C GLU A 151 -24.73 -9.45 -7.00
N SER A 152 -24.99 -8.66 -8.06
CA SER A 152 -26.06 -8.95 -9.01
C SER A 152 -25.76 -10.25 -9.78
N PRO A 153 -26.75 -11.14 -9.96
CA PRO A 153 -26.57 -12.44 -10.61
C PRO A 153 -26.29 -12.36 -12.12
#